data_AF-A0A6N8UDD0-F1
#
_entry.id   AF-A0A6N8UDD0-F1
#
_cell.length_a   1.000
_cell.length_b   1.000
_cell.length_c   1.000
_cell.angle_alpha   90.00
_cell.angle_beta   90.00
_cell.angle_gamma   90.00
#
_symmetry.space_group_name_H-M   'P 1'
#
loop_
_entity.id
_entity.type
_entity.pdbx_description
1 polymer ?
#
loop_
_entity_poly.entity_id
_entity_poly.type
_entity_poly.pdbx_seq_one_letter_code
_entity_poly.pdbx_strand_id
1 'polypeptide(L)'
;MEKAIIYYKNSDNIGDDIQTYAALKLVGNPDYFLDREHLNKDLTAPRTRLLCNGWFMKNPKNWPPHPNLIPLFVSLYIDHKHQCHEYMLDEKLKPYYEKFGPIGCRDKHTQQLFQNLNIPSYFSGCVTLTLPRYKGKKSDEILLVDPFVKIFDQKYVDTQINRIIPEKHRSQVTVLTHHDYDLKNLSMEQRMDKAAKLLDRYAKAKLIITSRIHCALPATAMGTPVYFMDVGYDRKHSHERLEGLLDLFEVIDDTYFPVGGNHPWTKMRRKLGLYSKDKIHPNPIDFELKDSTLEKFKGSFTQSQQLGEDIRDAVKDFFEIKTKL
;
A
#
# COMPACT_ATOMS: atom_id res chain seq x y z
N MET A 1 14.93 -8.20 24.46
CA MET A 1 13.71 -8.85 23.93
C MET A 1 13.90 -8.94 22.43
N GLU A 2 13.57 -10.07 21.84
CA GLU A 2 13.74 -10.28 20.40
C GLU A 2 12.79 -9.38 19.60
N LYS A 3 13.15 -9.12 18.35
CA LYS A 3 12.44 -8.25 17.43
C LYS A 3 11.94 -9.07 16.25
N ALA A 4 10.68 -8.87 15.90
CA ALA A 4 10.08 -9.52 14.75
C ALA A 4 9.39 -8.51 13.84
N ILE A 5 9.39 -8.83 12.55
CA ILE A 5 8.60 -8.16 11.54
C ILE A 5 7.74 -9.18 10.79
N ILE A 6 6.72 -8.66 10.11
CA ILE A 6 5.81 -9.49 9.33
C ILE A 6 6.34 -9.71 7.93
N TYR A 7 6.13 -10.91 7.41
CA TYR A 7 6.21 -11.19 5.98
C TYR A 7 4.99 -11.99 5.53
N TYR A 8 4.73 -12.01 4.22
CA TYR A 8 3.71 -12.88 3.64
C TYR A 8 4.32 -13.94 2.73
N LYS A 9 4.44 -15.17 3.23
CA LYS A 9 5.14 -16.27 2.55
C LYS A 9 4.60 -16.58 1.16
N ASN A 10 3.27 -16.61 1.04
CA ASN A 10 2.59 -17.11 -0.16
C ASN A 10 2.05 -15.96 -1.04
N SER A 11 2.61 -14.76 -0.95
CA SER A 11 2.20 -13.66 -1.83
C SER A 11 2.70 -13.86 -3.25
N ASP A 12 1.85 -13.49 -4.21
CA ASP A 12 2.19 -13.24 -5.61
C ASP A 12 2.22 -11.73 -5.92
N ASN A 13 2.13 -10.88 -4.90
CA ASN A 13 2.09 -9.44 -5.00
C ASN A 13 3.31 -8.83 -4.30
N ILE A 14 4.24 -8.28 -5.09
CA ILE A 14 5.47 -7.66 -4.56
C ILE A 14 5.19 -6.47 -3.64
N GLY A 15 3.99 -5.89 -3.68
CA GLY A 15 3.56 -4.87 -2.73
C GLY A 15 3.58 -5.34 -1.27
N ASP A 16 3.34 -6.63 -0.99
CA ASP A 16 3.50 -7.19 0.38
C ASP A 16 5.00 -7.26 0.77
N ASP A 17 5.88 -7.53 -0.19
CA ASP A 17 7.33 -7.52 0.02
C ASP A 17 7.89 -6.13 0.23
N ILE A 18 7.34 -5.13 -0.46
CA ILE A 18 7.68 -3.72 -0.24
C ILE A 18 7.34 -3.30 1.20
N GLN A 19 6.19 -3.74 1.75
CA GLN A 19 5.86 -3.49 3.16
C GLN A 19 6.87 -4.17 4.10
N THR A 20 7.20 -5.43 3.82
CA THR A 20 8.19 -6.20 4.60
C THR A 20 9.57 -5.54 4.55
N TYR A 21 10.00 -5.06 3.38
CA TYR A 21 11.27 -4.37 3.18
C TYR A 21 11.32 -3.04 3.95
N ALA A 22 10.23 -2.25 3.92
CA ALA A 22 10.15 -1.02 4.70
C ALA A 22 10.22 -1.31 6.21
N ALA A 23 9.51 -2.33 6.70
CA ALA A 23 9.60 -2.79 8.08
C ALA A 23 11.02 -3.24 8.45
N LEU A 24 11.71 -3.98 7.57
CA LEU A 24 13.10 -4.38 7.75
C LEU A 24 14.03 -3.16 7.89
N LYS A 25 13.90 -2.17 7.01
CA LYS A 25 14.71 -0.94 7.08
C LYS A 25 14.44 -0.13 8.34
N LEU A 26 13.20 -0.14 8.80
CA LEU A 26 12.77 0.59 9.98
C LEU A 26 13.25 -0.04 11.29
N VAL A 27 13.13 -1.37 11.41
CA VAL A 27 13.58 -2.13 12.59
C VAL A 27 15.09 -2.37 12.58
N GLY A 28 15.71 -2.38 11.40
CA GLY A 28 17.15 -2.54 11.19
C GLY A 28 17.59 -4.00 11.20
N ASN A 29 17.54 -4.64 12.37
CA ASN A 29 18.00 -6.02 12.60
C ASN A 29 16.93 -6.82 13.34
N PRO A 30 15.88 -7.30 12.65
CA PRO A 30 14.92 -8.22 13.26
C PRO A 30 15.55 -9.61 13.45
N ASP A 31 15.21 -10.25 14.57
CA ASP A 31 15.59 -11.63 14.86
C ASP A 31 14.71 -12.62 14.06
N TYR A 32 13.45 -12.25 13.78
CA TYR A 32 12.50 -13.09 13.05
C TYR A 32 11.68 -12.36 12.00
N PHE A 33 11.34 -13.12 10.97
CA PHE A 33 10.28 -12.81 10.03
C PHE A 33 9.13 -13.77 10.26
N LEU A 34 7.98 -13.24 10.69
CA LEU A 34 6.81 -14.03 11.04
C LEU A 34 5.76 -13.98 9.93
N ASP A 35 5.25 -15.16 9.56
CA ASP A 35 4.20 -15.25 8.56
C ASP A 35 2.88 -14.73 9.13
N ARG A 36 2.31 -13.71 8.49
CA ARG A 36 1.08 -13.07 8.95
C ARG A 36 -0.12 -14.00 9.12
N GLU A 37 -0.16 -15.10 8.37
CA GLU A 37 -1.24 -16.10 8.45
C GLU A 37 -1.13 -17.03 9.67
N HIS A 38 -0.03 -16.97 10.42
CA HIS A 38 0.31 -17.97 11.44
C HIS A 38 0.79 -17.34 12.76
N LEU A 39 0.40 -16.10 13.05
CA LEU A 39 0.84 -15.39 14.25
C LEU A 39 0.31 -16.00 15.56
N ASN A 40 -0.77 -16.78 15.54
CA ASN A 40 -1.32 -17.47 16.71
C ASN A 40 -0.56 -18.73 17.12
N LYS A 41 0.32 -19.26 16.27
CA LYS A 41 1.03 -20.50 16.57
C LYS A 41 2.04 -20.28 17.68
N ASP A 42 2.20 -21.29 18.54
CA ASP A 42 3.25 -21.37 19.54
C ASP A 42 4.59 -21.48 18.82
N LEU A 43 5.18 -20.32 18.57
CA LEU A 43 6.60 -20.23 18.30
C LEU A 43 7.21 -20.48 19.67
N THR A 44 7.99 -21.55 19.83
CA THR A 44 8.88 -21.80 20.98
C THR A 44 9.91 -20.67 21.22
N ALA A 45 9.71 -19.53 20.53
CA ALA A 45 10.42 -18.29 20.66
C ALA A 45 10.12 -17.62 22.01
N PRO A 46 11.15 -17.01 22.62
CA PRO A 46 10.96 -16.20 23.81
C PRO A 46 10.10 -14.97 23.48
N ARG A 47 9.73 -14.24 24.53
CA ARG A 47 8.90 -13.04 24.43
C ARG A 47 9.49 -12.08 23.39
N THR A 48 8.69 -11.68 22.40
CA THR A 48 9.16 -11.03 21.17
C THR A 48 8.33 -9.77 20.87
N ARG A 49 8.98 -8.67 20.55
CA ARG A 49 8.34 -7.44 20.07
C ARG A 49 8.09 -7.55 18.57
N LEU A 50 6.85 -7.36 18.15
CA LEU A 50 6.43 -7.48 16.76
C LEU A 50 6.00 -6.11 16.22
N LEU A 51 6.64 -5.64 15.16
CA LEU A 51 6.05 -4.56 14.36
C LEU A 51 4.86 -5.14 13.60
N CYS A 52 3.63 -4.78 14.02
CA CYS A 52 2.40 -5.38 13.53
C CYS A 52 1.71 -4.50 12.48
N ASN A 53 2.09 -4.69 11.20
CA ASN A 53 1.64 -3.87 10.08
C ASN A 53 1.05 -4.66 8.89
N GLY A 54 0.14 -4.01 8.16
CA GLY A 54 -0.39 -4.52 6.90
C GLY A 54 -1.79 -5.12 7.00
N TRP A 55 -2.15 -5.86 5.95
CA TRP A 55 -3.43 -6.57 5.88
C TRP A 55 -3.29 -7.96 6.52
N PHE A 56 -4.29 -8.31 7.32
CA PHE A 56 -4.51 -9.63 7.89
C PHE A 56 -5.97 -10.01 7.63
N MET A 57 -6.31 -11.23 7.25
CA MET A 57 -5.52 -12.38 6.80
C MET A 57 -6.45 -13.26 5.94
N LYS A 58 -5.97 -14.28 5.24
CA LYS A 58 -6.87 -15.22 4.53
C LYS A 58 -7.64 -16.12 5.49
N ASN A 59 -7.06 -16.45 6.65
CA ASN A 59 -7.68 -17.32 7.65
C ASN A 59 -7.85 -16.64 9.02
N PRO A 60 -8.85 -15.75 9.18
CA PRO A 60 -8.94 -14.85 10.35
C PRO A 60 -9.16 -15.53 11.70
N LYS A 61 -9.45 -16.83 11.73
CA LYS A 61 -9.43 -17.66 12.94
C LYS A 61 -8.03 -17.76 13.58
N ASN A 62 -6.99 -17.39 12.84
CA ASN A 62 -5.62 -17.31 13.34
C ASN A 62 -5.30 -15.96 14.01
N TRP A 63 -6.29 -15.09 14.20
CA TRP A 63 -6.17 -13.88 15.01
C TRP A 63 -6.80 -14.12 16.41
N PRO A 64 -6.19 -13.61 17.50
CA PRO A 64 -5.05 -12.71 17.58
C PRO A 64 -3.67 -13.43 17.56
N PRO A 65 -2.57 -12.68 17.41
CA PRO A 65 -1.22 -13.16 17.65
C PRO A 65 -1.06 -13.88 18.99
N HIS A 66 -0.12 -14.83 19.04
CA HIS A 66 0.22 -15.61 20.23
C HIS A 66 0.60 -14.69 21.42
N PRO A 67 0.26 -15.03 22.69
CA PRO A 67 0.51 -14.16 23.84
C PRO A 67 1.98 -13.75 24.09
N ASN A 68 2.95 -14.50 23.56
CA ASN A 68 4.38 -14.14 23.65
C ASN A 68 4.79 -13.03 22.66
N LEU A 69 3.94 -12.72 21.68
CA LEU A 69 4.13 -11.62 20.76
C LEU A 69 3.53 -10.35 21.38
N ILE A 70 4.38 -9.35 21.59
CA ILE A 70 3.98 -8.01 22.00
C ILE A 70 3.91 -7.19 20.71
N PRO A 71 2.72 -6.89 20.17
CA PRO A 71 2.60 -6.11 18.96
C PRO A 71 2.74 -4.60 19.25
N LEU A 72 3.33 -3.89 18.31
CA LEU A 72 3.06 -2.47 18.06
C LEU A 72 2.20 -2.40 16.80
N PHE A 73 0.97 -1.91 16.90
CA PHE A 73 0.09 -1.76 15.76
C PHE A 73 0.38 -0.46 15.01
N VAL A 74 0.83 -0.61 13.76
CA VAL A 74 1.00 0.50 12.82
C VAL A 74 0.56 0.02 11.45
N SER A 75 -0.17 0.83 10.69
CA SER A 75 -0.62 0.47 9.35
C SER A 75 -1.45 -0.81 9.28
N LEU A 76 -2.22 -1.10 10.33
CA LEU A 76 -3.15 -2.23 10.35
C LEU A 76 -4.33 -1.93 9.42
N TYR A 77 -4.68 -2.90 8.57
CA TYR A 77 -5.88 -2.83 7.73
C TYR A 77 -6.75 -4.06 7.93
N ILE A 78 -8.04 -3.82 8.16
CA ILE A 78 -9.06 -4.86 8.28
C ILE A 78 -9.95 -4.83 7.04
N ASP A 79 -9.96 -5.95 6.30
CA ASP A 79 -10.78 -6.13 5.10
C ASP A 79 -12.13 -6.78 5.46
N HIS A 80 -13.15 -6.58 4.63
CA HIS A 80 -14.40 -7.35 4.71
C HIS A 80 -14.25 -8.76 4.13
N LYS A 81 -13.26 -8.98 3.27
CA LYS A 81 -12.98 -10.30 2.69
C LYS A 81 -12.65 -11.32 3.77
N HIS A 82 -12.95 -12.58 3.46
CA HIS A 82 -12.70 -13.74 4.34
C HIS A 82 -13.32 -13.61 5.74
N GLN A 83 -14.27 -12.68 5.95
CA GLN A 83 -14.84 -12.36 7.26
C GLN A 83 -13.82 -11.74 8.24
N CYS A 84 -12.72 -11.12 7.78
CA CYS A 84 -11.71 -10.58 8.70
C CYS A 84 -12.30 -9.59 9.71
N HIS A 85 -13.17 -8.70 9.24
CA HIS A 85 -13.88 -7.76 10.11
C HIS A 85 -14.65 -8.48 11.25
N GLU A 86 -15.39 -9.56 10.98
CA GLU A 86 -16.16 -10.28 12.01
C GLU A 86 -15.28 -10.88 13.11
N TYR A 87 -14.17 -11.52 12.73
CA TYR A 87 -13.29 -12.21 13.69
C TYR A 87 -12.32 -11.25 14.39
N MET A 88 -11.74 -10.31 13.66
CA MET A 88 -10.75 -9.39 14.21
C MET A 88 -11.39 -8.27 15.03
N LEU A 89 -12.68 -7.99 14.85
CA LEU A 89 -13.41 -6.98 15.62
C LEU A 89 -14.42 -7.61 16.59
N ASP A 90 -14.33 -8.92 16.87
CA ASP A 90 -15.11 -9.56 17.92
C ASP A 90 -14.87 -8.84 19.26
N GLU A 91 -15.93 -8.49 19.98
CA GLU A 91 -15.85 -7.75 21.24
C GLU A 91 -15.00 -8.46 22.30
N LYS A 92 -14.86 -9.79 22.22
CA LYS A 92 -13.97 -10.57 23.09
C LYS A 92 -12.50 -10.17 22.95
N LEU A 93 -12.12 -9.52 21.86
CA LEU A 93 -10.76 -9.02 21.61
C LEU A 93 -10.52 -7.61 22.15
N LYS A 94 -11.53 -6.90 22.68
CA LYS A 94 -11.35 -5.56 23.29
C LYS A 94 -10.21 -5.54 24.32
N PRO A 95 -10.11 -6.48 25.28
CA PRO A 95 -9.01 -6.47 26.25
C PRO A 95 -7.62 -6.63 25.61
N TYR A 96 -7.53 -7.35 24.48
CA TYR A 96 -6.28 -7.50 23.73
C TYR A 96 -5.86 -6.18 23.09
N TYR A 97 -6.80 -5.48 22.46
CA TYR A 97 -6.53 -4.19 21.82
C TYR A 97 -6.29 -3.06 22.82
N GLU A 98 -6.98 -3.05 23.96
CA GLU A 98 -6.73 -2.09 25.04
C GLU A 98 -5.34 -2.29 25.65
N LYS A 99 -4.90 -3.54 25.80
CA LYS A 99 -3.57 -3.88 26.33
C LYS A 99 -2.42 -3.40 25.44
N PHE A 100 -2.59 -3.47 24.13
CA PHE A 100 -1.52 -3.19 23.14
C PHE A 100 -1.80 -1.96 22.26
N GLY A 101 -2.83 -1.20 22.60
CA GLY A 101 -3.21 0.03 21.91
C GLY A 101 -2.35 1.23 22.30
N PRO A 102 -2.57 2.39 21.67
CA PRO A 102 -3.59 2.64 20.64
C PRO A 102 -3.28 1.93 19.30
N ILE A 103 -4.31 1.63 18.53
CA ILE A 103 -4.18 0.90 17.26
C ILE A 103 -3.85 1.87 16.12
N GLY A 104 -2.65 1.75 15.53
CA GLY A 104 -2.28 2.47 14.31
C GLY A 104 -2.91 1.83 13.07
N CYS A 105 -3.93 2.49 12.52
CA CYS A 105 -4.70 2.03 11.37
C CYS A 105 -4.12 2.57 10.06
N ARG A 106 -4.16 1.77 8.98
CA ARG A 106 -3.62 2.17 7.68
C ARG A 106 -4.50 3.18 6.95
N ASP A 107 -5.80 3.10 7.16
CA ASP A 107 -6.84 3.89 6.52
C ASP A 107 -7.88 4.32 7.56
N LYS A 108 -8.60 5.40 7.23
CA LYS A 108 -9.61 5.99 8.11
C LYS A 108 -10.80 5.05 8.32
N HIS A 109 -11.12 4.19 7.35
CA HIS A 109 -12.13 3.15 7.53
C HIS A 109 -11.76 2.18 8.66
N THR A 110 -10.55 1.61 8.63
CA THR A 110 -10.08 0.72 9.71
C THR A 110 -10.04 1.45 11.05
N GLN A 111 -9.65 2.73 11.06
CA GLN A 111 -9.70 3.57 12.27
C GLN A 111 -11.12 3.63 12.84
N GLN A 112 -12.11 3.94 11.99
CA GLN A 112 -13.52 4.03 12.38
C GLN A 112 -14.06 2.70 12.93
N LEU A 113 -13.65 1.56 12.35
CA LEU A 113 -14.03 0.24 12.84
C LEU A 113 -13.63 0.02 14.31
N PHE A 114 -12.41 0.43 14.69
CA PHE A 114 -11.96 0.36 16.09
C PHE A 114 -12.63 1.39 16.99
N GLN A 115 -12.86 2.61 16.50
CA GLN A 115 -13.55 3.66 17.26
C GLN A 115 -14.99 3.27 17.60
N ASN A 116 -15.68 2.59 16.67
CA ASN A 116 -17.03 2.06 16.91
C ASN A 116 -17.06 1.00 18.04
N LEU A 117 -15.93 0.38 18.35
CA LEU A 117 -15.76 -0.54 19.49
C LEU A 117 -15.25 0.15 20.76
N ASN A 118 -15.09 1.47 20.76
CA ASN A 118 -14.46 2.28 21.81
C ASN A 118 -12.99 1.91 22.08
N ILE A 119 -12.28 1.38 21.08
CA ILE A 119 -10.84 1.09 21.18
C ILE A 119 -10.05 2.31 20.68
N PRO A 120 -9.10 2.85 21.46
CA PRO A 120 -8.25 3.95 21.01
C PRO A 120 -7.50 3.59 19.71
N SER A 121 -7.69 4.40 18.67
CA SER A 121 -7.07 4.18 17.37
C SER A 121 -6.75 5.50 16.66
N TYR A 122 -5.76 5.48 15.78
CA TYR A 122 -5.32 6.64 15.02
C TYR A 122 -4.99 6.25 13.57
N PHE A 123 -5.12 7.20 12.65
CA PHE A 123 -4.66 7.03 11.27
C PHE A 123 -3.14 7.17 11.22
N SER A 124 -2.46 6.08 10.89
CA SER A 124 -1.00 5.98 10.81
C SER A 124 -0.48 6.01 9.36
N GLY A 125 -1.32 5.77 8.36
CA GLY A 125 -0.85 5.51 6.99
C GLY A 125 -0.14 4.17 6.87
N CYS A 126 0.80 4.02 5.93
CA CYS A 126 1.52 2.76 5.69
C CYS A 126 2.98 2.85 6.11
N VAL A 127 3.54 1.77 6.67
CA VAL A 127 4.96 1.65 7.01
C VAL A 127 5.89 1.97 5.84
N THR A 128 5.43 1.83 4.60
CA THR A 128 6.19 2.20 3.39
C THR A 128 6.47 3.70 3.29
N LEU A 129 5.74 4.54 4.02
CA LEU A 129 5.99 5.97 4.15
C LEU A 129 7.27 6.29 4.95
N THR A 130 7.80 5.30 5.68
CA THR A 130 9.08 5.45 6.42
C THR A 130 10.32 5.34 5.54
N LEU A 131 10.16 4.97 4.26
CA LEU A 131 11.29 4.93 3.34
C LEU A 131 11.89 6.34 3.15
N PRO A 132 13.23 6.46 3.14
CA PRO A 132 13.88 7.76 3.11
C PRO A 132 13.70 8.46 1.77
N ARG A 133 13.64 9.80 1.80
CA ARG A 133 13.65 10.61 0.58
C ARG A 133 14.88 10.30 -0.27
N TYR A 134 14.68 10.09 -1.56
CA TYR A 134 15.79 9.94 -2.49
C TYR A 134 16.43 11.30 -2.76
N LYS A 135 17.75 11.39 -2.53
CA LYS A 135 18.54 12.62 -2.71
C LYS A 135 19.41 12.61 -3.98
N GLY A 136 19.38 11.51 -4.73
CA GLY A 136 20.18 11.37 -5.95
C GLY A 136 19.51 11.98 -7.18
N LYS A 137 20.20 11.89 -8.32
CA LYS A 137 19.66 12.32 -9.61
C LYS A 137 18.52 11.39 -10.05
N LYS A 138 17.39 11.98 -10.45
CA LYS A 138 16.28 11.27 -11.10
C LYS A 138 16.60 10.99 -12.57
N SER A 139 16.09 9.87 -13.10
CA SER A 139 16.09 9.56 -14.52
C SER A 139 14.90 10.21 -15.22
N ASP A 140 14.88 10.17 -16.55
CA ASP A 140 13.72 10.56 -17.36
C ASP A 140 12.67 9.45 -17.48
N GLU A 141 12.88 8.30 -16.81
CA GLU A 141 11.97 7.15 -16.89
C GLU A 141 10.62 7.45 -16.23
N ILE A 142 9.53 7.16 -16.96
CA ILE A 142 8.16 7.21 -16.48
C ILE A 142 7.71 5.77 -16.24
N LEU A 143 7.27 5.46 -15.02
CA LEU A 143 6.82 4.11 -14.68
C LEU A 143 5.30 4.03 -14.71
N LEU A 144 4.78 3.12 -15.54
CA LEU A 144 3.38 2.77 -15.57
C LEU A 144 3.19 1.44 -14.83
N VAL A 145 2.70 1.48 -13.59
CA VAL A 145 2.64 0.31 -12.70
C VAL A 145 1.19 -0.07 -12.43
N ASP A 146 0.66 -1.07 -13.12
CA ASP A 146 -0.75 -1.50 -13.01
C ASP A 146 -1.76 -0.32 -12.90
N PRO A 147 -1.81 0.60 -13.88
CA PRO A 147 -2.59 1.85 -13.82
C PRO A 147 -4.11 1.67 -13.87
N PHE A 148 -4.61 0.45 -14.08
CA PHE A 148 -6.04 0.13 -14.17
C PHE A 148 -6.37 -1.19 -13.48
N VAL A 149 -5.83 -1.43 -12.27
CA VAL A 149 -5.91 -2.73 -11.58
C VAL A 149 -7.33 -3.27 -11.34
N LYS A 150 -8.35 -2.40 -11.36
CA LYS A 150 -9.76 -2.79 -11.19
C LYS A 150 -10.51 -3.01 -12.50
N ILE A 151 -9.83 -2.85 -13.63
CA ILE A 151 -10.37 -3.03 -14.97
C ILE A 151 -9.81 -4.30 -15.56
N PHE A 152 -10.69 -5.25 -15.88
CA PHE A 152 -10.31 -6.57 -16.40
C PHE A 152 -10.42 -6.68 -17.93
N ASP A 153 -10.81 -5.61 -18.61
CA ASP A 153 -10.88 -5.55 -20.07
C ASP A 153 -9.55 -5.00 -20.61
N GLN A 154 -8.66 -5.90 -21.03
CA GLN A 154 -7.31 -5.52 -21.47
C GLN A 154 -7.32 -4.60 -22.69
N LYS A 155 -8.22 -4.84 -23.66
CA LYS A 155 -8.34 -4.00 -24.85
C LYS A 155 -8.70 -2.57 -24.48
N TYR A 156 -9.61 -2.41 -23.53
CA TYR A 156 -9.96 -1.10 -22.99
C TYR A 156 -8.77 -0.44 -22.29
N VAL A 157 -8.06 -1.17 -21.44
CA VAL A 157 -6.85 -0.69 -20.73
C VAL A 157 -5.81 -0.19 -21.71
N ASP A 158 -5.45 -1.00 -22.70
CA ASP A 158 -4.45 -0.65 -23.72
C ASP A 158 -4.89 0.60 -24.51
N THR A 159 -6.18 0.71 -24.81
CA THR A 159 -6.74 1.89 -25.48
C THR A 159 -6.57 3.15 -24.63
N GLN A 160 -6.88 3.08 -23.32
CA GLN A 160 -6.75 4.25 -22.45
C GLN A 160 -5.28 4.61 -22.21
N ILE A 161 -4.39 3.63 -22.03
CA ILE A 161 -2.94 3.86 -21.91
C ILE A 161 -2.40 4.59 -23.16
N ASN A 162 -2.77 4.12 -24.35
CA ASN A 162 -2.34 4.75 -25.60
C ASN A 162 -2.89 6.19 -25.79
N ARG A 163 -4.04 6.50 -25.16
CA ARG A 163 -4.64 7.84 -25.17
C ARG A 163 -3.95 8.79 -24.19
N ILE A 164 -3.62 8.31 -22.98
CA ILE A 164 -3.02 9.16 -21.94
C ILE A 164 -1.51 9.34 -22.11
N ILE A 165 -0.82 8.51 -22.88
CA ILE A 165 0.63 8.67 -23.10
C ILE A 165 0.87 9.38 -24.44
N PRO A 166 1.30 10.66 -24.43
CA PRO A 166 1.66 11.38 -25.65
C PRO A 166 2.82 10.70 -26.37
N GLU A 167 2.83 10.75 -27.70
CA GLU A 167 3.83 10.09 -28.53
C GLU A 167 5.27 10.45 -28.13
N LYS A 168 5.53 11.73 -27.84
CA LYS A 168 6.85 12.24 -27.40
C LYS A 168 7.39 11.61 -26.11
N HIS A 169 6.55 11.02 -25.26
CA HIS A 169 6.97 10.39 -24.01
C HIS A 169 7.03 8.86 -24.09
N ARG A 170 6.58 8.23 -25.19
CA ARG A 170 6.46 6.77 -25.27
C ARG A 170 7.80 6.04 -25.06
N SER A 171 8.92 6.60 -25.54
CA SER A 171 10.25 6.03 -25.34
C SER A 171 10.76 6.11 -23.90
N GLN A 172 10.16 6.96 -23.06
CA GLN A 172 10.49 7.11 -21.64
C GLN A 172 9.66 6.19 -20.74
N VAL A 173 8.60 5.58 -21.27
CA VAL A 173 7.65 4.80 -20.46
C VAL A 173 8.10 3.35 -20.34
N THR A 174 8.20 2.86 -19.10
CA THR A 174 8.31 1.43 -18.80
C THR A 174 7.04 0.95 -18.09
N VAL A 175 6.45 -0.13 -18.61
CA VAL A 175 5.30 -0.79 -18.00
C VAL A 175 5.78 -1.87 -17.02
N LEU A 176 5.27 -1.85 -15.79
CA LEU A 176 5.58 -2.82 -14.74
C LEU A 176 4.29 -3.34 -14.10
N THR A 177 4.40 -4.49 -13.43
CA THR A 177 3.31 -5.06 -12.64
C THR A 177 3.80 -5.45 -11.25
N HIS A 178 2.87 -5.46 -10.29
CA HIS A 178 3.11 -6.00 -8.95
C HIS A 178 2.87 -7.51 -8.88
N HIS A 179 2.28 -8.12 -9.90
CA HIS A 179 2.02 -9.56 -9.91
C HIS A 179 3.23 -10.33 -10.42
N ASP A 180 3.72 -11.24 -9.59
CA ASP A 180 4.80 -12.16 -9.92
C ASP A 180 4.52 -13.51 -9.23
N TYR A 181 4.10 -14.49 -10.04
CA TYR A 181 3.70 -15.81 -9.56
C TYR A 181 4.88 -16.64 -9.02
N ASP A 182 6.11 -16.23 -9.31
CA ASP A 182 7.32 -16.91 -8.84
C ASP A 182 7.74 -16.46 -7.43
N LEU A 183 7.19 -15.36 -6.89
CA LEU A 183 7.56 -14.83 -5.57
C LEU A 183 7.45 -15.88 -4.45
N LYS A 184 6.42 -16.73 -4.48
CA LYS A 184 6.20 -17.81 -3.51
C LYS A 184 7.30 -18.89 -3.52
N ASN A 185 8.06 -18.99 -4.61
CA ASN A 185 9.14 -19.96 -4.80
C ASN A 185 10.51 -19.38 -4.41
N LEU A 186 10.59 -18.08 -4.13
CA LEU A 186 11.83 -17.39 -3.80
C LEU A 186 12.12 -17.42 -2.30
N SER A 187 13.41 -17.40 -1.97
CA SER A 187 13.84 -17.15 -0.60
C SER A 187 13.47 -15.73 -0.16
N MET A 188 13.42 -15.52 1.16
CA MET A 188 13.16 -14.21 1.72
C MET A 188 14.18 -13.16 1.27
N GLU A 189 15.46 -13.52 1.22
CA GLU A 189 16.54 -12.66 0.73
C GLU A 189 16.31 -12.24 -0.73
N GLN A 190 15.96 -13.19 -1.61
CA GLN A 190 15.66 -12.92 -3.02
C GLN A 190 14.44 -11.99 -3.17
N ARG A 191 13.41 -12.16 -2.34
CA ARG A 191 12.24 -11.27 -2.34
C ARG A 191 12.60 -9.86 -1.87
N MET A 192 13.43 -9.73 -0.83
CA MET A 192 13.91 -8.43 -0.35
C MET A 192 14.80 -7.73 -1.37
N ASP A 193 15.65 -8.47 -2.08
CA ASP A 193 16.44 -7.94 -3.20
C ASP A 193 15.56 -7.45 -4.36
N LYS A 194 14.54 -8.23 -4.75
CA LYS A 194 13.54 -7.79 -5.74
C LYS A 194 12.81 -6.52 -5.31
N ALA A 195 12.34 -6.46 -4.06
CA ALA A 195 11.68 -5.28 -3.51
C ALA A 195 12.62 -4.06 -3.50
N ALA A 196 13.88 -4.23 -3.08
CA ALA A 196 14.89 -3.18 -3.07
C ALA A 196 15.15 -2.62 -4.48
N LYS A 197 15.33 -3.49 -5.48
CA LYS A 197 15.54 -3.10 -6.88
C LYS A 197 14.35 -2.35 -7.46
N LEU A 198 13.13 -2.77 -7.15
CA LEU A 198 11.92 -2.09 -7.59
C LEU A 198 11.79 -0.71 -6.93
N LEU A 199 12.06 -0.60 -5.63
CA LEU A 199 12.08 0.67 -4.90
C LEU A 199 13.15 1.63 -5.42
N ASP A 200 14.34 1.14 -5.77
CA ASP A 200 15.39 1.96 -6.38
C ASP A 200 14.93 2.57 -7.72
N ARG A 201 14.22 1.80 -8.55
CA ARG A 201 13.59 2.34 -9.76
C ARG A 201 12.52 3.38 -9.45
N TYR A 202 11.67 3.13 -8.44
CA TYR A 202 10.66 4.10 -8.03
C TYR A 202 11.27 5.41 -7.54
N ALA A 203 12.34 5.34 -6.74
CA ALA A 203 13.06 6.50 -6.24
C ALA A 203 13.64 7.37 -7.37
N LYS A 204 14.19 6.71 -8.40
CA LYS A 204 14.85 7.36 -9.54
C LYS A 204 13.91 7.85 -10.62
N ALA A 205 12.71 7.26 -10.77
CA ALA A 205 11.78 7.65 -11.82
C ALA A 205 11.44 9.16 -11.81
N LYS A 206 11.18 9.69 -13.01
CA LYS A 206 10.64 11.03 -13.25
C LYS A 206 9.24 11.15 -12.69
N LEU A 207 8.39 10.18 -13.04
CA LEU A 207 6.96 10.14 -12.72
C LEU A 207 6.50 8.69 -12.63
N ILE A 208 5.54 8.41 -11.74
CA ILE A 208 4.86 7.12 -11.66
C ILE A 208 3.35 7.31 -11.85
N ILE A 209 2.74 6.43 -12.63
CA ILE A 209 1.28 6.37 -12.83
C ILE A 209 0.83 4.97 -12.42
N THR A 210 -0.05 4.87 -11.42
CA THR A 210 -0.38 3.57 -10.81
C THR A 210 -1.75 3.55 -10.14
N SER A 211 -2.41 2.39 -10.08
CA SER A 211 -3.54 2.13 -9.17
C SER A 211 -3.13 1.38 -7.89
N ARG A 212 -1.84 1.15 -7.65
CA ARG A 212 -1.33 0.32 -6.53
C ARG A 212 -0.85 1.21 -5.39
N ILE A 213 -1.51 1.14 -4.23
CA ILE A 213 -1.08 1.90 -3.05
C ILE A 213 0.34 1.55 -2.60
N HIS A 214 0.77 0.29 -2.73
CA HIS A 214 2.14 -0.12 -2.38
C HIS A 214 3.17 0.22 -3.49
N CYS A 215 2.75 0.88 -4.56
CA CYS A 215 3.63 1.60 -5.48
C CYS A 215 3.61 3.10 -5.15
N ALA A 216 2.41 3.66 -5.01
CA ALA A 216 2.19 5.09 -4.79
C ALA A 216 2.77 5.60 -3.46
N LEU A 217 2.48 4.94 -2.34
CA LEU A 217 2.94 5.34 -1.00
C LEU A 217 4.47 5.39 -0.88
N PRO A 218 5.23 4.31 -1.16
CA PRO A 218 6.69 4.38 -1.08
C PRO A 218 7.28 5.39 -2.07
N ALA A 219 6.75 5.50 -3.28
CA ALA A 219 7.24 6.46 -4.27
C ALA A 219 7.05 7.91 -3.80
N THR A 220 5.89 8.22 -3.22
CA THR A 220 5.59 9.54 -2.65
C THR A 220 6.54 9.86 -1.50
N ALA A 221 6.77 8.91 -0.58
CA ALA A 221 7.71 9.08 0.52
C ALA A 221 9.16 9.31 0.05
N MET A 222 9.56 8.63 -1.02
CA MET A 222 10.87 8.82 -1.65
C MET A 222 10.99 10.13 -2.45
N GLY A 223 9.88 10.88 -2.62
CA GLY A 223 9.83 12.16 -3.34
C GLY A 223 9.69 12.00 -4.85
N THR A 224 9.12 10.91 -5.32
CA THR A 224 8.76 10.72 -6.73
C THR A 224 7.32 11.16 -6.96
N PRO A 225 7.05 12.02 -7.96
CA PRO A 225 5.69 12.37 -8.38
C PRO A 225 4.85 11.13 -8.72
N VAL A 226 3.61 11.09 -8.23
CA VAL A 226 2.68 9.97 -8.45
C VAL A 226 1.31 10.48 -8.86
N TYR A 227 0.84 10.06 -10.02
CA TYR A 227 -0.58 10.08 -10.34
C TYR A 227 -1.21 8.75 -9.91
N PHE A 228 -2.14 8.80 -8.97
CA PHE A 228 -2.91 7.63 -8.53
C PHE A 228 -4.17 7.49 -9.37
N MET A 229 -4.27 6.36 -10.07
CA MET A 229 -5.38 6.03 -10.96
C MET A 229 -6.49 5.36 -10.17
N ASP A 230 -7.50 6.14 -9.76
CA ASP A 230 -8.68 5.68 -9.01
C ASP A 230 -9.81 5.28 -9.97
N VAL A 231 -9.51 4.36 -10.89
CA VAL A 231 -10.42 3.96 -11.96
C VAL A 231 -10.96 2.56 -11.72
N GLY A 232 -12.30 2.42 -11.72
CA GLY A 232 -13.00 1.15 -11.50
C GLY A 232 -13.06 0.69 -10.04
N TYR A 233 -12.77 1.59 -9.10
CA TYR A 233 -12.88 1.35 -7.68
C TYR A 233 -14.33 1.51 -7.15
N ASP A 234 -15.31 1.67 -8.02
CA ASP A 234 -16.76 1.79 -7.76
C ASP A 234 -17.46 0.53 -7.21
N ARG A 235 -16.71 -0.54 -6.92
CA ARG A 235 -17.27 -1.73 -6.26
C ARG A 235 -17.38 -1.50 -4.76
N LYS A 236 -18.42 -2.07 -4.14
CA LYS A 236 -18.62 -2.06 -2.69
C LYS A 236 -17.32 -2.43 -1.95
N HIS A 237 -17.00 -1.67 -0.89
CA HIS A 237 -15.81 -1.85 -0.05
C HIS A 237 -14.45 -1.61 -0.74
N SER A 238 -14.40 -1.20 -2.01
CA SER A 238 -13.11 -1.03 -2.71
C SER A 238 -12.39 0.28 -2.35
N HIS A 239 -13.13 1.32 -1.95
CA HIS A 239 -12.58 2.62 -1.52
C HIS A 239 -12.14 2.63 -0.06
N GLU A 240 -12.71 1.80 0.80
CA GLU A 240 -12.44 1.79 2.25
C GLU A 240 -10.93 1.74 2.57
N ARG A 241 -10.21 0.87 1.86
CA ARG A 241 -8.75 0.72 1.99
C ARG A 241 -7.92 1.91 1.49
N LEU A 242 -8.55 2.92 0.89
CA LEU A 242 -7.96 4.13 0.33
C LEU A 242 -8.31 5.38 1.15
N GLU A 243 -9.27 5.28 2.08
CA GLU A 243 -9.75 6.42 2.86
C GLU A 243 -8.63 7.06 3.69
N GLY A 244 -8.41 8.36 3.49
CA GLY A 244 -7.31 9.11 4.08
C GLY A 244 -5.95 8.92 3.39
N LEU A 245 -5.78 7.86 2.60
CA LEU A 245 -4.57 7.65 1.80
C LEU A 245 -4.60 8.41 0.48
N LEU A 246 -5.78 8.60 -0.12
CA LEU A 246 -5.92 9.37 -1.38
C LEU A 246 -5.48 10.83 -1.24
N ASP A 247 -5.60 11.39 -0.03
CA ASP A 247 -5.12 12.74 0.30
C ASP A 247 -3.60 12.90 0.06
N LEU A 248 -2.86 11.78 -0.01
CA LEU A 248 -1.42 11.74 -0.27
C LEU A 248 -1.05 11.75 -1.76
N PHE A 249 -2.01 11.79 -2.69
CA PHE A 249 -1.74 11.63 -4.13
C PHE A 249 -2.45 12.68 -4.98
N GLU A 250 -1.91 12.89 -6.19
CA GLU A 250 -2.70 13.47 -7.28
C GLU A 250 -3.57 12.36 -7.88
N VAL A 251 -4.88 12.43 -7.63
CA VAL A 251 -5.83 11.37 -8.04
C VAL A 251 -6.42 11.67 -9.41
N ILE A 252 -6.48 10.64 -10.24
CA ILE A 252 -7.22 10.64 -11.51
C ILE A 252 -8.32 9.60 -11.38
N ASP A 253 -9.56 10.08 -11.26
CA ASP A 253 -10.73 9.24 -11.10
C ASP A 253 -11.29 8.75 -12.45
N ASP A 254 -12.43 8.04 -12.38
CA ASP A 254 -13.09 7.47 -13.54
C ASP A 254 -13.74 8.51 -14.48
N THR A 255 -13.88 9.76 -14.06
CA THR A 255 -14.51 10.82 -14.88
C THR A 255 -13.68 11.17 -16.11
N TYR A 256 -12.37 10.93 -16.06
CA TYR A 256 -11.46 11.12 -17.20
C TYR A 256 -11.52 10.00 -18.23
N PHE A 257 -12.16 8.86 -17.90
CA PHE A 257 -12.16 7.66 -18.72
C PHE A 257 -13.57 7.26 -19.12
N PRO A 258 -13.94 7.32 -20.41
CA PRO A 258 -15.26 6.88 -20.84
C PRO A 258 -15.44 5.42 -20.44
N VAL A 259 -16.56 5.09 -19.81
CA VAL A 259 -16.87 3.76 -19.26
C VAL A 259 -15.79 3.19 -18.31
N GLY A 260 -15.17 4.05 -17.50
CA GLY A 260 -14.15 3.67 -16.50
C GLY A 260 -14.66 2.85 -15.31
N GLY A 261 -15.96 2.90 -15.00
CA GLY A 261 -16.58 2.14 -13.90
C GLY A 261 -16.81 0.64 -14.16
N ASN A 262 -17.15 -0.11 -13.12
CA ASN A 262 -17.42 -1.54 -13.10
C ASN A 262 -18.91 -1.92 -12.99
N HIS A 263 -19.83 -0.97 -13.09
CA HIS A 263 -21.25 -1.25 -13.24
C HIS A 263 -21.55 -2.21 -14.43
N PRO A 264 -22.60 -3.06 -14.33
CA PRO A 264 -22.90 -4.06 -15.36
C PRO A 264 -23.06 -3.47 -16.77
N TRP A 265 -23.79 -2.37 -16.91
CA TRP A 265 -23.97 -1.66 -18.17
C TRP A 265 -22.64 -1.15 -18.75
N THR A 266 -21.78 -0.58 -17.90
CA THR A 266 -20.46 -0.07 -18.27
C THR A 266 -19.54 -1.18 -18.78
N LYS A 267 -19.55 -2.35 -18.13
CA LYS A 267 -18.82 -3.55 -18.60
C LYS A 267 -19.29 -4.03 -19.97
N MET A 268 -20.61 -4.03 -20.20
CA MET A 268 -21.17 -4.42 -21.49
C MET A 268 -20.74 -3.44 -22.60
N ARG A 269 -20.84 -2.13 -22.36
CA ARG A 269 -20.38 -1.10 -23.32
C ARG A 269 -18.89 -1.24 -23.65
N ARG A 270 -18.05 -1.56 -22.65
CA ARG A 270 -16.63 -1.89 -22.86
C ARG A 270 -16.44 -3.10 -23.76
N LYS A 271 -17.10 -4.22 -23.45
CA LYS A 271 -17.00 -5.44 -24.25
C LYS A 271 -17.40 -5.22 -25.72
N LEU A 272 -18.39 -4.35 -25.97
CA LEU A 272 -18.85 -4.00 -27.31
C LEU A 272 -17.98 -2.93 -28.02
N GLY A 273 -16.95 -2.38 -27.38
CA GLY A 273 -16.07 -1.37 -27.97
C GLY A 273 -16.69 0.00 -28.19
N LEU A 274 -17.84 0.27 -27.56
CA LEU A 274 -18.62 1.50 -27.78
C LEU A 274 -17.92 2.77 -27.26
N TYR A 275 -16.90 2.62 -26.42
CA TYR A 275 -16.07 3.70 -25.87
C TYR A 275 -15.11 4.35 -26.86
N SER A 276 -14.94 3.74 -28.03
CA SER A 276 -14.10 4.29 -29.11
C SER A 276 -14.66 5.61 -29.65
N LYS A 277 -15.98 5.82 -29.54
CA LYS A 277 -16.71 6.99 -30.03
C LYS A 277 -17.04 8.02 -28.94
N ASP A 278 -16.80 7.69 -27.68
CA ASP A 278 -17.07 8.60 -26.57
C ASP A 278 -16.10 9.79 -26.60
N LYS A 279 -16.54 10.96 -26.10
CA LYS A 279 -15.72 12.17 -26.01
C LYS A 279 -14.47 11.88 -25.17
N ILE A 280 -13.32 12.30 -25.69
CA ILE A 280 -12.04 12.18 -25.00
C ILE A 280 -11.87 13.42 -24.11
N HIS A 281 -11.72 13.20 -22.80
CA HIS A 281 -11.38 14.27 -21.87
C HIS A 281 -9.92 14.72 -22.07
N PRO A 282 -9.59 15.99 -21.82
CA PRO A 282 -8.20 16.44 -21.82
C PRO A 282 -7.35 15.56 -20.91
N ASN A 283 -6.12 15.27 -21.34
CA ASN A 283 -5.21 14.42 -20.59
C ASN A 283 -4.93 15.03 -19.20
N PRO A 284 -5.28 14.34 -18.10
CA PRO A 284 -5.10 14.88 -16.75
C PRO A 284 -3.64 14.86 -16.28
N ILE A 285 -2.74 14.17 -16.98
CA ILE A 285 -1.36 13.94 -16.56
C ILE A 285 -0.44 14.98 -17.19
N ASP A 286 0.27 15.74 -16.34
CA ASP A 286 1.35 16.62 -16.77
C ASP A 286 2.69 15.88 -16.76
N PHE A 287 3.06 15.33 -17.93
CA PHE A 287 4.32 14.60 -18.13
C PHE A 287 5.57 15.50 -18.09
N GLU A 288 5.40 16.81 -18.20
CA GLU A 288 6.52 17.77 -18.10
C GLU A 288 6.79 18.21 -16.67
N LEU A 289 5.86 17.93 -15.73
CA LEU A 289 5.96 18.33 -14.34
C LEU A 289 6.29 19.83 -14.20
N LYS A 290 5.44 20.68 -14.80
CA LYS A 290 5.58 22.13 -14.69
C LYS A 290 5.54 22.57 -13.22
N ASP A 291 6.05 23.76 -12.92
CA ASP A 291 6.14 24.27 -11.54
C ASP A 291 4.82 24.17 -10.76
N SER A 292 3.70 24.55 -11.40
CA SER A 292 2.36 24.44 -10.80
C SER A 292 1.99 23.01 -10.40
N THR A 293 2.45 22.01 -11.17
CA THR A 293 2.23 20.59 -10.89
C THR A 293 3.15 20.11 -9.78
N LEU A 294 4.42 20.55 -9.78
CA LEU A 294 5.37 20.25 -8.72
C LEU A 294 4.93 20.81 -7.36
N GLU A 295 4.32 22.00 -7.32
CA GLU A 295 3.75 22.56 -6.08
C GLU A 295 2.66 21.66 -5.48
N LYS A 296 1.81 21.06 -6.32
CA LYS A 296 0.78 20.12 -5.82
C LYS A 296 1.43 18.90 -5.16
N PHE A 297 2.42 18.30 -5.81
CA PHE A 297 3.16 17.16 -5.27
C PHE A 297 3.94 17.49 -3.98
N LYS A 298 4.38 18.74 -3.76
CA LYS A 298 5.04 19.13 -2.49
C LYS A 298 4.12 18.94 -1.28
N GLY A 299 2.82 19.18 -1.43
CA GLY A 299 1.83 18.92 -0.37
C GLY A 299 1.81 17.44 0.01
N SER A 300 1.66 16.57 -0.99
CA SER A 300 1.71 15.11 -0.85
C SER A 300 3.02 14.62 -0.19
N PHE A 301 4.16 15.17 -0.61
CA PHE A 301 5.46 14.82 -0.03
C PHE A 301 5.55 15.22 1.44
N THR A 302 5.08 16.42 1.79
CA THR A 302 5.13 16.92 3.17
C THR A 302 4.26 16.08 4.09
N GLN A 303 3.02 15.79 3.66
CA GLN A 303 2.10 14.98 4.46
C GLN A 303 2.59 13.52 4.60
N SER A 304 3.10 12.93 3.52
CA SER A 304 3.68 11.59 3.56
C SER A 304 4.91 11.50 4.47
N GLN A 305 5.74 12.55 4.51
CA GLN A 305 6.89 12.65 5.42
C GLN A 305 6.46 12.73 6.87
N GLN A 306 5.46 13.55 7.21
CA GLN A 306 4.96 13.64 8.58
C GLN A 306 4.48 12.29 9.09
N LEU A 307 3.60 11.60 8.33
CA LEU A 307 3.14 10.25 8.68
C LEU A 307 4.32 9.27 8.80
N GLY A 308 5.31 9.38 7.91
CA GLY A 308 6.53 8.59 7.96
C GLY A 308 7.31 8.80 9.25
N GLU A 309 7.51 10.05 9.70
CA GLU A 309 8.19 10.37 10.95
C GLU A 309 7.39 9.89 12.17
N ASP A 310 6.08 10.08 12.19
CA ASP A 310 5.22 9.62 13.29
C ASP A 310 5.35 8.09 13.50
N ILE A 311 5.40 7.33 12.39
CA ILE A 311 5.67 5.88 12.44
C ILE A 311 7.10 5.62 12.95
N ARG A 312 8.12 6.36 12.48
CA ARG A 312 9.51 6.16 12.90
C ARG A 312 9.67 6.36 14.40
N ASP A 313 9.07 7.41 14.94
CA ASP A 313 9.12 7.72 16.37
C ASP A 313 8.43 6.61 17.19
N ALA A 314 7.23 6.20 16.79
CA ALA A 314 6.52 5.10 17.46
C ALA A 314 7.31 3.78 17.47
N VAL A 315 7.95 3.45 16.33
CA VAL A 315 8.73 2.21 16.21
C VAL A 315 10.05 2.29 16.99
N LYS A 316 10.72 3.45 16.96
CA LYS A 316 11.94 3.69 17.73
C LYS A 316 11.66 3.54 19.22
N ASP A 317 10.66 4.24 19.73
CA ASP A 317 10.28 4.17 21.15
C ASP A 317 9.98 2.72 21.54
N PHE A 318 9.16 2.03 20.77
CA PHE A 318 8.77 0.65 21.08
C PHE A 318 9.95 -0.34 21.15
N PHE A 319 10.90 -0.27 20.21
CA PHE A 319 12.01 -1.23 20.16
C PHE A 319 13.21 -0.82 21.02
N GLU A 320 13.43 0.46 21.30
CA GLU A 320 14.54 0.95 22.12
C GLU A 320 14.25 0.94 23.63
N ILE A 321 12.97 0.87 24.04
CA ILE A 321 12.58 0.71 25.44
C ILE A 321 13.25 -0.54 26.05
N LYS A 322 14.20 -0.32 26.98
CA LYS A 322 14.91 -1.39 27.70
C LYS A 322 14.07 -2.07 28.78
N THR A 323 12.87 -1.56 29.07
CA THR A 323 12.04 -2.05 30.16
C THR A 323 11.46 -3.43 29.87
N LYS A 324 11.53 -4.32 30.86
CA LYS A 324 10.85 -5.61 30.89
C LYS A 324 9.33 -5.38 31.03
N LEU A 325 8.62 -5.24 29.92
CA LEU A 325 7.16 -5.45 29.88
C LEU A 325 6.84 -6.94 30.01
#